data_AF-A0A1Q4ZIK8-F1
#
_entry.id   AF-A0A1Q4ZIK8-F1
#
_cell.length_a   1.000
_cell.length_b   1.000
_cell.length_c   1.000
_cell.angle_alpha   90.00
_cell.angle_beta   90.00
_cell.angle_gamma   90.00
#
_symmetry.space_group_name_H-M   'P 1'
#
loop_
_entity.id
_entity.type
_entity.pdbx_description
1 polymer ?
#
loop_
_entity_poly.entity_id
_entity_poly.type
_entity_poly.pdbx_seq_one_letter_code
_entity_poly.pdbx_strand_id
1 'polypeptide(L)'
;MPTFRKLLPKGLPIVEKRHEGDEYAYVVADDGKGRSLVQINVQRDMRDAADELYAGAKTLPDGTKLKTAKQPGEKGGEGVVWWTADTMRTDGMRVVVSAFNSGEQSTPATRAEPALTMKQLISLATSTQWLKLQQK
;
A
#
# COMPACT_ATOMS: atom_id res chain seq x y z
N MET A 1 1.13 11.75 6.84
CA MET A 1 0.99 11.81 5.38
C MET A 1 -0.40 12.23 4.87
N PRO A 2 -0.63 13.53 4.59
CA PRO A 2 -1.87 14.04 3.97
C PRO A 2 -2.17 13.49 2.58
N THR A 3 -1.15 13.28 1.73
CA THR A 3 -1.31 12.77 0.35
C THR A 3 -2.01 11.42 0.33
N PHE A 4 -1.55 10.47 1.16
CA PHE A 4 -2.18 9.16 1.30
C PHE A 4 -3.67 9.26 1.63
N ARG A 5 -4.03 10.06 2.64
CA ARG A 5 -5.43 10.20 3.09
C ARG A 5 -6.34 10.76 1.99
N LYS A 6 -5.83 11.67 1.16
CA LYS A 6 -6.59 12.24 0.02
C LYS A 6 -6.81 11.24 -1.12
N LEU A 7 -5.96 10.22 -1.22
CA LEU A 7 -6.02 9.22 -2.28
C LEU A 7 -6.88 8.00 -1.94
N LEU A 8 -7.24 7.83 -0.66
CA LEU A 8 -8.13 6.76 -0.23
C LEU A 8 -9.47 6.82 -0.97
N PRO A 9 -10.11 5.67 -1.26
CA PRO A 9 -11.44 5.64 -1.84
C PRO A 9 -12.42 6.55 -1.10
N LYS A 10 -13.20 7.33 -1.86
CA LYS A 10 -14.22 8.20 -1.27
C LYS A 10 -15.23 7.36 -0.48
N GLY A 11 -15.58 7.82 0.72
CA GLY A 11 -16.54 7.14 1.59
C GLY A 11 -16.00 5.94 2.35
N LEU A 12 -14.69 5.63 2.25
CA LEU A 12 -14.07 4.59 3.06
C LEU A 12 -14.12 4.98 4.56
N PRO A 13 -14.83 4.23 5.42
CA PRO A 13 -14.96 4.60 6.83
C PRO A 13 -13.66 4.27 7.57
N ILE A 14 -12.96 5.30 8.06
CA ILE A 14 -11.68 5.15 8.75
C ILE A 14 -11.92 5.21 10.26
N VAL A 15 -11.62 4.12 10.96
CA VAL A 15 -11.75 4.01 12.42
C VAL A 15 -10.42 4.27 13.14
N GLU A 16 -9.30 4.16 12.44
CA GLU A 16 -7.97 4.44 12.99
C GLU A 16 -7.02 4.96 11.91
N LYS A 17 -6.06 5.81 12.29
CA LYS A 17 -5.03 6.31 11.39
C LYS A 17 -3.77 6.73 12.14
N ARG A 18 -2.61 6.49 11.56
CA ARG A 18 -1.32 7.01 12.03
C ARG A 18 -0.44 7.37 10.84
N HIS A 19 0.52 8.24 11.07
CA HIS A 19 1.65 8.42 10.17
C HIS A 19 2.91 8.72 10.96
N GLU A 20 4.03 8.42 10.35
CA GLU A 20 5.37 8.73 10.86
C GLU A 20 6.12 9.40 9.72
N GLY A 21 6.43 10.68 9.89
CA GLY A 21 7.00 11.52 8.84
C GLY A 21 6.15 11.53 7.55
N ASP A 22 6.88 11.63 6.44
CA ASP A 22 6.33 11.60 5.07
C ASP A 22 6.56 10.24 4.36
N GLU A 23 7.21 9.29 5.03
CA GLU A 23 7.59 7.99 4.46
C GLU A 23 6.61 6.88 4.82
N TYR A 24 5.98 6.92 5.99
CA TYR A 24 5.07 5.87 6.44
C TYR A 24 3.72 6.40 6.92
N ALA A 25 2.64 5.69 6.57
CA ALA A 25 1.34 5.89 7.16
C ALA A 25 0.48 4.63 7.10
N TYR A 26 -0.54 4.59 7.96
CA TYR A 26 -1.61 3.61 7.84
C TYR A 26 -2.98 4.18 8.20
N VAL A 27 -3.99 3.47 7.74
CA VAL A 27 -5.37 3.59 8.20
C VAL A 27 -5.94 2.20 8.49
N VAL A 28 -6.92 2.14 9.39
CA VAL A 28 -7.78 0.98 9.54
C VAL A 28 -9.18 1.39 9.08
N ALA A 29 -9.69 0.68 8.08
CA ALA A 29 -11.04 0.84 7.58
C ALA A 29 -11.98 -0.17 8.25
N ASP A 30 -13.22 0.24 8.49
CA ASP A 30 -14.29 -0.66 8.94
C ASP A 30 -15.63 -0.24 8.34
N ASP A 31 -16.06 -0.98 7.31
CA ASP A 31 -17.31 -0.79 6.59
C ASP A 31 -18.47 -1.62 7.19
N GLY A 32 -18.31 -2.10 8.43
CA GLY A 32 -19.24 -3.03 9.08
C GLY A 32 -19.03 -4.49 8.69
N LYS A 33 -18.05 -4.78 7.83
CA LYS A 33 -17.66 -6.16 7.45
C LYS A 33 -16.39 -6.63 8.16
N GLY A 34 -15.88 -5.85 9.11
CA GLY A 34 -14.64 -6.14 9.83
C GLY A 34 -13.50 -5.19 9.45
N ARG A 35 -12.57 -5.03 10.39
CA ARG A 35 -11.42 -4.13 10.29
C ARG A 35 -10.44 -4.58 9.20
N SER A 36 -9.91 -3.60 8.47
CA SER A 36 -8.91 -3.81 7.43
C SER A 36 -7.83 -2.74 7.51
N LEU A 37 -6.61 -3.16 7.77
CA LEU A 37 -5.42 -2.32 7.78
C LEU A 37 -4.96 -2.04 6.35
N VAL A 38 -4.73 -0.77 6.03
CA VAL A 38 -4.07 -0.32 4.79
C VAL A 38 -2.87 0.52 5.18
N GLN A 39 -1.69 0.11 4.74
CA GLN A 39 -0.42 0.78 5.03
C GLN A 39 0.25 1.24 3.75
N ILE A 40 1.09 2.25 3.88
CA ILE A 40 1.86 2.79 2.78
C ILE A 40 3.28 3.14 3.24
N ASN A 41 4.25 2.80 2.39
CA ASN A 41 5.63 3.24 2.49
C ASN A 41 5.99 4.02 1.22
N VAL A 42 6.58 5.20 1.38
CA VAL A 42 7.09 6.07 0.32
C VAL A 42 8.58 6.25 0.57
N GLN A 43 9.41 5.76 -0.33
CA GLN A 43 10.86 5.79 -0.22
C GLN A 43 11.45 6.56 -1.39
N ARG A 44 12.44 7.40 -1.10
CA ARG A 44 13.17 8.16 -2.11
C ARG A 44 14.28 7.32 -2.69
N ASP A 45 14.47 7.43 -4.00
CA ASP A 45 15.58 6.86 -4.77
C ASP A 45 16.02 5.44 -4.38
N MET A 46 15.15 4.45 -4.62
CA MET A 46 15.41 3.02 -4.37
C MET A 46 15.98 2.30 -5.61
N ARG A 47 16.65 3.02 -6.54
CA ARG A 47 17.11 2.44 -7.81
C ARG A 47 18.15 1.33 -7.63
N ASP A 48 18.90 1.37 -6.55
CA ASP A 48 19.87 0.35 -6.15
C ASP A 48 19.24 -1.04 -5.94
N ALA A 49 18.00 -1.08 -5.43
CA ALA A 49 17.25 -2.32 -5.21
C ALA A 49 16.32 -2.70 -6.38
N ALA A 50 16.33 -1.96 -7.49
CA ALA A 50 15.33 -2.09 -8.55
C ALA A 50 15.31 -3.46 -9.23
N ASP A 51 16.48 -4.08 -9.44
CA ASP A 51 16.59 -5.35 -10.15
C ASP A 51 16.10 -6.51 -9.29
N GLU A 52 16.44 -6.51 -8.00
CA GLU A 52 15.97 -7.52 -7.04
C GLU A 52 14.45 -7.39 -6.81
N LEU A 53 13.97 -6.18 -6.51
CA LEU A 53 12.57 -5.96 -6.16
C LEU A 53 11.63 -6.20 -7.34
N TYR A 54 12.05 -5.87 -8.57
CA TYR A 54 11.18 -5.85 -9.76
C TYR A 54 11.60 -6.84 -10.85
N ALA A 55 12.36 -7.88 -10.52
CA ALA A 55 12.51 -9.04 -11.39
C ALA A 55 11.13 -9.57 -11.80
N GLY A 56 10.88 -9.65 -13.12
CA GLY A 56 9.60 -10.09 -13.69
C GLY A 56 8.40 -9.13 -13.48
N ALA A 57 8.64 -7.90 -13.01
CA ALA A 57 7.58 -6.92 -12.81
C ALA A 57 7.04 -6.38 -14.15
N LYS A 58 5.81 -5.87 -14.11
CA LYS A 58 5.22 -5.16 -15.24
C LYS A 58 5.78 -3.74 -15.30
N THR A 59 6.22 -3.31 -16.48
CA THR A 59 6.50 -1.89 -16.75
C THR A 59 5.24 -1.21 -17.28
N LEU A 60 4.84 -0.10 -16.67
CA LEU A 60 3.70 0.72 -17.11
C LEU A 60 4.14 1.68 -18.24
N PRO A 61 3.19 2.28 -18.99
CA PRO A 61 3.52 3.18 -20.10
C PRO A 61 4.38 4.40 -19.72
N ASP A 62 4.33 4.83 -18.46
CA ASP A 62 5.14 5.93 -17.92
C ASP A 62 6.54 5.48 -17.43
N GLY A 63 6.91 4.22 -17.66
CA GLY A 63 8.17 3.62 -17.21
C GLY A 63 8.15 3.13 -15.76
N THR A 64 7.06 3.33 -15.01
CA THR A 64 6.94 2.84 -13.63
C THR A 64 6.95 1.31 -13.61
N LYS A 65 7.83 0.71 -12.81
CA LYS A 65 7.79 -0.74 -12.52
C LYS A 65 6.68 -1.01 -11.51
N LEU A 66 5.87 -2.05 -11.73
CA LEU A 66 4.77 -2.47 -10.88
C LEU A 66 4.87 -3.97 -10.59
N LYS A 67 4.93 -4.32 -9.31
CA LYS A 67 4.82 -5.70 -8.81
C LYS A 67 3.64 -5.79 -7.86
N THR A 68 2.84 -6.84 -8.00
CA THR A 68 1.71 -7.10 -7.11
C THR A 68 1.83 -8.47 -6.49
N ALA A 69 1.44 -8.61 -5.23
CA ALA A 69 1.45 -9.88 -4.52
C ALA A 69 0.19 -10.07 -3.68
N LYS A 70 -0.20 -11.33 -3.49
CA LYS A 70 -1.13 -11.78 -2.45
C LYS A 70 -0.45 -12.95 -1.74
N GLN A 71 -0.28 -12.84 -0.43
CA GLN A 71 0.41 -13.86 0.36
C GLN A 71 -0.21 -13.98 1.77
N PRO A 72 0.09 -15.06 2.51
CA PRO A 72 -0.24 -15.13 3.93
C PRO A 72 0.40 -13.98 4.73
N GLY A 73 -0.24 -13.59 5.82
CA GLY A 73 0.33 -12.65 6.79
C GLY A 73 1.53 -13.24 7.52
N GLU A 74 2.50 -12.40 7.87
CA GLU A 74 3.78 -12.85 8.42
C GLU A 74 3.94 -12.57 9.93
N LYS A 75 2.95 -11.90 10.55
CA LYS A 75 3.06 -11.42 11.95
C LYS A 75 2.25 -12.23 12.96
N GLY A 76 1.85 -13.45 12.60
CA GLY A 76 1.23 -14.41 13.50
C GLY A 76 -0.28 -14.28 13.69
N GLY A 77 -0.96 -13.36 13.00
CA GLY A 77 -2.41 -13.30 12.99
C GLY A 77 -3.02 -14.46 12.21
N GLU A 78 -3.92 -15.23 12.83
CA GLU A 78 -4.60 -16.36 12.19
C GLU A 78 -5.43 -15.91 10.98
N GLY A 79 -5.26 -16.59 9.85
CA GLY A 79 -6.02 -16.31 8.62
C GLY A 79 -5.72 -14.95 7.98
N VAL A 80 -4.70 -14.22 8.45
CA VAL A 80 -4.33 -12.93 7.87
C VAL A 80 -3.79 -13.13 6.46
N VAL A 81 -4.24 -12.29 5.53
CA VAL A 81 -3.67 -12.17 4.19
C VAL A 81 -3.05 -10.79 4.02
N TRP A 82 -2.00 -10.72 3.22
CA TRP A 82 -1.27 -9.51 2.88
C TRP A 82 -1.26 -9.32 1.37
N TRP A 83 -1.91 -8.25 0.92
CA TRP A 83 -1.93 -7.84 -0.48
C TRP A 83 -1.05 -6.61 -0.67
N THR A 84 -0.25 -6.60 -1.73
CA THR A 84 0.70 -5.50 -1.99
C THR A 84 0.61 -5.04 -3.44
N ALA A 85 0.61 -3.72 -3.63
CA ALA A 85 1.01 -3.08 -4.87
C ALA A 85 2.29 -2.28 -4.62
N ASP A 86 3.39 -2.71 -5.24
CA ASP A 86 4.72 -2.15 -5.10
C ASP A 86 5.12 -1.49 -6.41
N THR A 87 5.48 -0.21 -6.36
CA THR A 87 5.80 0.57 -7.57
C THR A 87 7.08 1.35 -7.42
N MET A 88 7.86 1.46 -8.50
CA MET A 88 9.05 2.29 -8.58
C MET A 88 9.01 3.11 -9.87
N ARG A 89 9.09 4.43 -9.72
CA ARG A 89 9.18 5.36 -10.85
C ARG A 89 10.60 5.40 -11.42
N THR A 90 10.75 5.99 -12.60
CA THR A 90 12.04 6.09 -13.30
C THR A 90 13.09 6.90 -12.54
N ASP A 91 12.66 7.80 -11.66
CA ASP A 91 13.53 8.57 -10.76
C ASP A 91 13.87 7.84 -9.46
N GLY A 92 13.39 6.61 -9.27
CA GLY A 92 13.64 5.80 -8.10
C GLY A 92 12.66 5.97 -6.95
N MET A 93 11.69 6.89 -7.04
CA MET A 93 10.67 6.98 -5.98
C MET A 93 9.85 5.69 -5.94
N ARG A 94 9.93 5.00 -4.80
CA ARG A 94 9.19 3.76 -4.55
C ARG A 94 7.99 4.03 -3.66
N VAL A 95 6.82 3.54 -4.09
CA VAL A 95 5.58 3.59 -3.31
C VAL A 95 5.04 2.17 -3.17
N VAL A 96 4.95 1.71 -1.92
CA VAL A 96 4.44 0.39 -1.55
C VAL A 96 3.14 0.57 -0.80
N VAL A 97 2.06 0.00 -1.31
CA VAL A 97 0.75 0.00 -0.63
C VAL A 97 0.39 -1.42 -0.27
N SER A 98 0.17 -1.66 1.02
CA SER A 98 -0.18 -2.96 1.57
C SER A 98 -1.59 -2.92 2.17
N ALA A 99 -2.35 -4.00 2.04
CA ALA A 99 -3.63 -4.14 2.72
C ALA A 99 -3.80 -5.53 3.33
N PHE A 100 -4.46 -5.57 4.48
CA PHE A 100 -4.69 -6.76 5.28
C PHE A 100 -6.18 -6.90 5.62
N ASN A 101 -6.63 -8.14 5.82
CA ASN A 101 -8.00 -8.49 6.22
C ASN A 101 -8.21 -8.50 7.76
N SER A 102 -7.30 -7.87 8.49
CA SER A 102 -7.35 -7.63 9.93
C SER A 102 -7.07 -6.16 10.23
N GLY A 103 -7.42 -5.70 11.42
CA GLY A 103 -7.06 -4.35 11.89
C GLY A 103 -5.57 -4.20 12.21
N GLU A 104 -4.91 -5.30 12.53
CA GLU A 104 -3.48 -5.40 12.83
C GLU A 104 -2.93 -6.73 12.32
N GLN A 105 -1.67 -6.76 11.87
CA GLN A 105 -1.07 -7.95 11.24
C GLN A 105 -0.93 -9.15 12.19
N SER A 106 -0.88 -8.90 13.50
CA SER A 106 -0.72 -9.92 14.56
C SER A 106 -2.02 -10.39 15.18
N THR A 107 -3.16 -9.82 14.77
CA THR A 107 -4.49 -10.23 15.25
C THR A 107 -5.20 -11.09 14.20
N PRO A 108 -6.09 -12.01 14.59
CA PRO A 108 -6.85 -12.81 13.64
C PRO A 108 -7.60 -11.97 12.59
N ALA A 109 -7.73 -12.53 11.39
CA ALA A 109 -8.54 -11.94 10.34
C ALA A 109 -9.99 -11.73 10.78
N THR A 110 -10.56 -10.57 10.42
CA THR A 110 -11.96 -10.25 10.73
C THR A 110 -12.86 -10.30 9.49
N ARG A 111 -12.27 -10.55 8.31
CA ARG A 111 -12.91 -10.64 7.00
C ARG A 111 -12.09 -11.53 6.06
N ALA A 112 -12.69 -11.98 4.97
CA ALA A 112 -12.02 -12.88 4.01
C ALA A 112 -10.91 -12.16 3.22
N GLU A 113 -11.16 -10.92 2.79
CA GLU A 113 -10.25 -10.12 1.97
C GLU A 113 -10.13 -8.69 2.51
N PRO A 114 -9.02 -7.97 2.25
CA PRO A 114 -8.88 -6.58 2.64
C PRO A 114 -10.01 -5.69 2.09
N ALA A 115 -10.29 -4.58 2.77
CA ALA A 115 -11.33 -3.63 2.36
C ALA A 115 -11.03 -2.94 1.01
N LEU A 116 -9.77 -2.93 0.59
CA LEU A 116 -9.35 -2.40 -0.70
C LEU A 116 -8.98 -3.53 -1.66
N THR A 117 -9.51 -3.45 -2.87
CA THR A 117 -9.16 -4.32 -4.00
C THR A 117 -7.74 -4.07 -4.49
N MET A 118 -7.12 -5.06 -5.14
CA MET A 118 -5.81 -4.88 -5.78
C MET A 118 -5.78 -3.68 -6.75
N LYS A 119 -6.88 -3.45 -7.50
CA LYS A 119 -7.01 -2.28 -8.39
C LYS A 119 -6.93 -0.96 -7.62
N GLN A 120 -7.52 -0.87 -6.43
CA GLN A 120 -7.42 0.31 -5.58
C GLN A 120 -6.01 0.47 -5.01
N LEU A 121 -5.33 -0.62 -4.61
CA LEU A 121 -3.92 -0.55 -4.18
C LEU A 121 -3.02 -0.04 -5.30
N ILE A 122 -3.17 -0.54 -6.52
CA ILE A 122 -2.43 -0.06 -7.70
C ILE A 122 -2.74 1.43 -7.95
N SER A 123 -4.00 1.86 -7.86
CA SER A 123 -4.37 3.27 -8.05
C SER A 123 -3.77 4.18 -6.98
N LEU A 124 -3.65 3.70 -5.74
CA LEU A 124 -2.95 4.41 -4.68
C LEU A 124 -1.45 4.51 -4.99
N ALA A 125 -0.79 3.39 -5.30
CA ALA A 125 0.65 3.32 -5.53
C ALA A 125 1.10 4.13 -6.75
N THR A 126 0.33 4.10 -7.84
CA THR A 126 0.65 4.76 -9.12
C THR A 126 0.19 6.21 -9.22
N SER A 127 -0.42 6.78 -8.17
CA SER A 127 -0.96 8.13 -8.20
C SER A 127 0.09 9.20 -8.55
N THR A 128 -0.26 10.13 -9.43
CA THR A 128 0.60 11.27 -9.78
C THR A 128 0.73 12.29 -8.64
N GLN A 129 -0.09 12.18 -7.57
CA GLN A 129 0.06 13.05 -6.40
C GLN A 129 1.38 12.83 -5.65
N TRP A 130 2.00 11.65 -5.80
CA TRP A 130 3.31 11.37 -5.22
C TRP A 130 4.43 12.21 -5.86
N LEU A 131 4.26 12.64 -7.11
CA LEU A 131 5.24 13.50 -7.80
C LEU A 131 5.45 14.84 -7.08
N LYS A 132 4.46 15.28 -6.30
CA LYS A 132 4.56 16.51 -5.49
C LYS A 132 5.53 16.35 -4.30
N LEU A 133 5.84 15.12 -3.90
CA LEU A 133 6.83 14.83 -2.86
C LEU A 133 8.26 14.70 -3.41
N GLN A 134 8.42 14.54 -4.74
CA GLN A 134 9.73 14.52 -5.40
C GLN A 134 10.37 15.92 -5.46
N GLN A 135 9.57 16.98 -5.41
CA GLN A 135 10.01 18.37 -5.57
C GLN A 135 10.52 19.03 -4.27
N LYS A 136 10.55 18.29 -3.17
CA LYS A 136 11.09 18.72 -1.87
C LYS A 136 12.36 17.99 -1.56
#